data_AF-A0A439DMR5-F1
#
_entry.id   AF-A0A439DMR5-F1
#
_cell.length_a   1.000
_cell.length_b   1.000
_cell.length_c   1.000
_cell.angle_alpha   90.00
_cell.angle_beta   90.00
_cell.angle_gamma   90.00
#
_symmetry.space_group_name_H-M   'P 1'
#
loop_
_entity.id
_entity.type
_entity.pdbx_description
1 polymer ?
#
loop_
_entity_poly.entity_id
_entity_poly.type
_entity_poly.pdbx_seq_one_letter_code
_entity_poly.pdbx_strand_id
1 'polypeptide(L)'
;MDAWLETGVCGRTSYQGNYVRDFLHEQQGGCCAICGFNGEWNGLPLAMIIDHIDGDATNNRRENLRLVCPDCDSQLSTYKARNRGSGRYYRRQRYADGQSY
;
A
#
# COMPACT_ATOMS: atom_id res chain seq x y z
N MET A 1 16.56 0.25 6.84
CA MET A 1 15.29 0.47 7.55
C MET A 1 15.25 1.89 8.10
N ASP A 2 16.26 2.29 8.88
CA ASP A 2 16.37 3.64 9.47
C ASP A 2 16.29 4.77 8.45
N ALA A 3 17.03 4.67 7.34
CA ALA A 3 16.99 5.67 6.27
C ALA A 3 15.58 5.88 5.65
N TRP A 4 14.75 4.83 5.59
CA TRP A 4 13.38 4.95 5.10
C TRP A 4 12.48 5.63 6.14
N LEU A 5 12.62 5.27 7.42
CA LEU A 5 11.86 5.89 8.50
C LEU A 5 12.10 7.41 8.58
N GLU A 6 13.32 7.85 8.26
CA GLU A 6 13.68 9.27 8.24
C GLU A 6 13.22 10.00 6.97
N THR A 7 13.34 9.37 5.80
CA THR A 7 13.21 10.08 4.50
C THR A 7 11.93 9.75 3.74
N GLY A 8 11.27 8.64 4.06
CA GLY A 8 10.21 8.04 3.24
C GLY A 8 10.70 7.48 1.91
N VAL A 9 12.01 7.52 1.62
CA VAL A 9 12.56 6.95 0.40
C VAL A 9 12.72 5.45 0.60
N CYS A 10 11.91 4.68 -0.10
CA CYS A 10 12.05 3.23 -0.19
C CYS A 10 12.26 2.80 -1.64
N GLY A 11 12.90 1.64 -1.83
CA GLY A 11 12.95 1.00 -3.14
C GLY A 11 11.56 0.49 -3.58
N ARG A 12 11.52 -0.42 -4.55
CA ARG A 12 10.26 -1.02 -5.00
C ARG A 12 9.55 -1.76 -3.86
N THR A 13 8.34 -1.34 -3.51
CA THR A 13 7.58 -1.88 -2.38
C THR A 13 6.79 -3.17 -2.66
N SER A 14 6.81 -3.64 -3.91
CA SER A 14 5.92 -4.69 -4.43
C SER A 14 6.48 -6.12 -4.42
N TYR A 15 7.65 -6.37 -3.83
CA TYR A 15 8.25 -7.71 -3.76
C TYR A 15 8.00 -8.38 -2.40
N GLN A 16 7.89 -9.71 -2.38
CA GLN A 16 7.93 -10.50 -1.13
C GLN A 16 9.26 -10.25 -0.41
N GLY A 17 9.22 -10.01 0.92
CA GLY A 17 10.40 -9.64 1.72
C GLY A 17 10.76 -8.14 1.68
N ASN A 18 9.83 -7.28 1.30
CA ASN A 18 10.02 -5.84 1.41
C ASN A 18 9.93 -5.41 2.89
N TYR A 19 11.05 -4.91 3.43
CA TYR A 19 11.18 -4.42 4.81
C TYR A 19 10.09 -3.41 5.25
N VAL A 20 9.54 -2.62 4.32
CA VAL A 20 8.42 -1.70 4.64
C VAL A 20 7.17 -2.48 5.03
N ARG A 21 6.85 -3.54 4.29
CA ARG A 21 5.69 -4.39 4.57
C ARG A 21 5.89 -5.10 5.91
N ASP A 22 7.07 -5.69 6.11
CA ASP A 22 7.37 -6.48 7.30
C ASP A 22 7.30 -5.58 8.55
N PHE A 23 7.84 -4.37 8.46
CA PHE A 23 7.73 -3.36 9.52
C PHE A 23 6.28 -3.00 9.86
N LEU A 24 5.46 -2.70 8.85
CA LEU A 24 4.05 -2.38 9.08
C LEU A 24 3.29 -3.56 9.68
N HIS A 25 3.60 -4.78 9.24
CA HIS A 25 2.99 -6.00 9.74
C HIS A 25 3.32 -6.22 11.22
N GLU A 26 4.60 -6.11 11.59
CA GLU A 26 5.04 -6.22 12.99
C GLU A 26 4.38 -5.14 13.86
N GLN A 27 4.43 -3.88 13.42
CA GLN A 27 3.87 -2.77 14.19
C GLN A 27 2.35 -2.84 14.38
N GLN A 28 1.62 -3.43 13.42
CA GLN A 28 0.17 -3.63 13.49
C GLN A 28 -0.21 -4.98 14.12
N GLY A 29 0.74 -5.78 14.60
CA GLY A 29 0.48 -7.11 15.16
C GLY A 29 -0.14 -8.09 14.16
N GLY A 30 0.14 -7.91 12.86
CA GLY A 30 -0.45 -8.69 11.77
C GLY A 30 -1.91 -8.37 11.44
N CYS A 31 -2.50 -7.35 12.08
CA CYS A 31 -3.91 -7.03 11.93
C CYS A 31 -4.18 -5.87 10.95
N CYS A 32 -5.40 -5.83 10.41
CA CYS A 32 -5.91 -4.71 9.63
C CYS A 32 -5.93 -3.43 10.49
N ALA A 33 -5.36 -2.33 9.98
CA ALA A 33 -5.35 -1.04 10.66
C ALA A 33 -6.75 -0.41 10.83
N ILE A 34 -7.75 -0.88 10.08
CA ILE A 34 -9.11 -0.32 10.10
C ILE A 34 -10.05 -1.18 10.95
N CYS A 35 -10.13 -2.48 10.66
CA CYS A 35 -11.12 -3.37 11.30
C CYS A 35 -10.51 -4.37 12.30
N GLY A 36 -9.18 -4.44 12.43
CA GLY A 36 -8.51 -5.40 13.32
C GLY A 36 -8.50 -6.86 12.83
N PHE A 37 -8.97 -7.14 11.60
CA PHE A 37 -8.91 -8.49 11.02
C PHE A 37 -7.48 -9.06 11.03
N ASN A 38 -7.33 -10.30 11.52
CA ASN A 38 -6.06 -10.94 11.83
C ASN A 38 -5.32 -11.57 10.64
N GLY A 39 -5.86 -11.44 9.43
CA GLY A 39 -5.20 -11.93 8.22
C GLY A 39 -5.47 -13.40 7.89
N GLU A 40 -6.45 -14.09 8.50
CA GLU A 40 -6.83 -15.46 8.10
C GLU A 40 -8.23 -15.51 7.48
N TRP A 41 -8.32 -16.02 6.25
CA TRP A 41 -9.59 -16.20 5.54
C TRP A 41 -9.65 -17.59 4.90
N ASN A 42 -10.75 -18.31 5.09
CA ASN A 42 -10.91 -19.70 4.61
C ASN A 42 -9.77 -20.64 5.04
N GLY A 43 -9.25 -20.47 6.27
CA GLY A 43 -8.14 -21.26 6.80
C GLY A 43 -6.79 -21.01 6.11
N LEU A 44 -6.67 -19.92 5.33
CA LEU A 44 -5.45 -19.53 4.63
C LEU A 44 -5.08 -18.08 4.97
N PRO A 45 -3.77 -17.73 4.98
CA PRO A 45 -3.33 -16.36 5.13
C PRO A 45 -3.87 -15.48 3.99
N LEU A 46 -4.54 -14.39 4.34
CA LEU A 46 -5.01 -13.37 3.42
C LEU A 46 -3.94 -12.29 3.27
N ALA A 47 -3.58 -11.98 2.03
CA ALA A 47 -2.59 -10.95 1.75
C ALA A 47 -3.12 -9.55 2.09
N MET A 48 -2.49 -8.91 3.07
CA MET A 48 -2.78 -7.52 3.44
C MET A 48 -2.24 -6.54 2.39
N ILE A 49 -3.02 -5.49 2.13
CA ILE A 49 -2.72 -4.43 1.16
C ILE A 49 -1.98 -3.31 1.87
N ILE A 50 -0.87 -2.82 1.28
CA ILE A 50 -0.27 -1.55 1.69
C ILE A 50 -1.15 -0.45 1.10
N ASP A 51 -1.81 0.28 1.98
CA ASP A 51 -2.61 1.45 1.65
C ASP A 51 -1.82 2.73 1.94
N HIS A 52 -1.87 3.66 0.99
CA HIS A 52 -1.41 5.03 1.13
C HIS A 52 -2.60 5.87 1.55
N ILE A 53 -2.57 6.42 2.77
CA ILE A 53 -3.72 7.12 3.37
C ILE A 53 -4.17 8.30 2.49
N ASP A 54 -3.24 9.02 1.88
CA ASP A 54 -3.51 10.12 0.94
C ASP A 54 -3.78 9.68 -0.51
N GLY A 55 -3.62 8.39 -0.81
CA GLY A 55 -3.74 7.82 -2.16
C GLY A 55 -2.56 8.11 -3.10
N ASP A 56 -1.52 8.83 -2.67
CA ASP A 56 -0.33 9.11 -3.48
C ASP A 56 0.69 7.98 -3.35
N ALA A 57 0.85 7.20 -4.42
CA ALA A 57 1.77 6.07 -4.47
C ALA A 57 3.27 6.45 -4.35
N THR A 58 3.60 7.75 -4.40
CA THR A 58 4.97 8.26 -4.22
C THR A 58 5.27 8.64 -2.77
N ASN A 59 4.25 8.89 -1.94
CA ASN A 59 4.40 9.26 -0.55
C ASN A 59 4.55 8.01 0.35
N ASN A 60 5.75 7.46 0.39
CA ASN A 60 6.03 6.24 1.17
C ASN A 60 6.47 6.53 2.62
N ARG A 61 6.16 7.71 3.17
CA ARG A 61 6.46 8.01 4.57
C ARG A 61 5.68 7.10 5.49
N ARG A 62 6.29 6.69 6.61
CA ARG A 62 5.69 5.70 7.52
C ARG A 62 4.28 6.12 7.92
N GLU A 63 4.10 7.35 8.36
CA GLU A 63 2.82 7.92 8.80
C GLU A 63 1.73 7.90 7.73
N ASN A 64 2.08 7.81 6.44
CA ASN A 64 1.15 7.71 5.33
C ASN A 64 0.81 6.27 4.94
N LEU A 65 1.51 5.27 5.49
CA LEU A 65 1.31 3.87 5.15
C LEU A 65 0.59 3.10 6.26
N ARG A 66 -0.26 2.17 5.84
CA ARG A 66 -0.88 1.16 6.71
C ARG A 66 -1.15 -0.14 5.97
N LEU A 67 -1.24 -1.24 6.70
CA LEU A 67 -1.78 -2.50 6.16
C LEU A 67 -3.28 -2.60 6.41
N VAL A 68 -4.05 -2.86 5.36
CA VAL A 68 -5.50 -3.06 5.41
C VAL A 68 -5.89 -4.39 4.77
N CYS A 69 -7.00 -4.98 5.21
CA CYS A 69 -7.56 -6.16 4.54
C CYS A 69 -8.23 -5.75 3.20
N PRO A 70 -8.40 -6.69 2.26
CA PRO A 70 -9.05 -6.43 0.97
C PRO A 70 -10.46 -5.82 1.08
N ASP A 71 -11.23 -6.22 2.10
CA ASP A 71 -12.58 -5.70 2.29
C ASP A 71 -12.59 -4.23 2.72
N CYS A 72 -11.69 -3.84 3.62
CA CYS A 72 -11.52 -2.43 4.00
C CYS A 72 -10.93 -1.60 2.86
N ASP A 73 -9.92 -2.12 2.14
CA ASP A 73 -9.34 -1.47 0.95
C ASP A 73 -10.44 -1.11 -0.07
N SER A 74 -11.35 -2.06 -0.32
CA SER A 74 -12.46 -1.87 -1.27
C SER A 74 -13.43 -0.74 -0.90
N GLN A 75 -13.45 -0.32 0.36
CA GLN A 75 -14.33 0.72 0.90
C GLN A 75 -13.67 2.11 0.92
N LEU A 76 -12.36 2.19 0.70
CA LEU A 76 -11.65 3.46 0.71
C LEU A 76 -12.09 4.38 -0.44
N SER A 77 -12.06 5.68 -0.18
CA SER A 77 -12.25 6.72 -1.20
C SER A 77 -11.12 6.71 -2.24
N THR A 78 -9.94 6.21 -1.86
CA THR A 78 -8.75 6.03 -2.71
C THR A 78 -8.73 4.67 -3.44
N TYR A 79 -9.81 3.88 -3.38
CA TYR A 79 -9.84 2.57 -4.02
C TYR A 79 -9.90 2.67 -5.56
N LYS A 80 -8.87 2.14 -6.24
CA LYS A 80 -8.80 2.00 -7.71
C LYS A 80 -9.17 3.29 -8.45
N ALA A 81 -10.19 3.24 -9.31
CA ALA A 81 -10.64 4.35 -10.13
C ALA A 81 -11.29 5.50 -9.32
N ARG A 82 -11.56 5.30 -8.02
CA ARG A 82 -12.01 6.37 -7.13
C ARG A 82 -10.87 7.34 -6.76
N ASN A 83 -9.62 6.88 -6.81
CA ASN A 83 -8.42 7.72 -6.60
C ASN A 83 -8.11 8.61 -7.83
N ARG A 84 -9.04 9.51 -8.12
CA ARG A 84 -8.93 10.48 -9.20
C ARG A 84 -8.04 11.64 -8.75
N GLY A 85 -7.04 11.98 -9.55
CA GLY A 85 -6.08 13.04 -9.22
C GLY A 85 -4.77 12.49 -8.68
N SER A 86 -4.81 11.69 -7.60
CA SER A 86 -3.62 11.21 -6.89
C SER A 86 -3.12 9.83 -7.32
N GLY A 87 -3.80 9.18 -8.26
CA GLY A 87 -3.34 7.91 -8.84
C GLY A 87 -2.03 8.06 -9.64
N ARG A 88 -1.38 6.92 -9.91
CA ARG A 88 -0.04 6.80 -10.54
C ARG A 88 0.09 7.56 -11.87
N TYR A 89 0.49 8.83 -11.81
CA TYR A 89 0.61 9.73 -12.95
C TYR A 89 1.51 9.16 -14.05
N TYR A 90 2.66 8.59 -13.67
CA TYR A 90 3.63 8.02 -14.62
C TYR A 90 3.04 6.93 -15.53
N ARG A 91 2.00 6.20 -15.08
CA ARG A 91 1.31 5.20 -15.92
C ARG A 91 0.48 5.87 -17.00
N ARG A 92 -0.24 6.94 -16.66
CA ARG A 92 -1.03 7.73 -17.62
C ARG A 92 -0.12 8.37 -18.67
N GLN A 93 1.01 8.93 -18.24
CA GLN A 93 2.00 9.50 -19.16
C GLN A 93 2.51 8.45 -20.14
N ARG A 94 2.92 7.27 -19.66
CA ARG A 94 3.38 6.17 -20.54
C ARG A 94 2.35 5.75 -21.58
N TYR A 95 1.06 5.70 -21.23
CA TYR A 95 0.01 5.41 -22.20
C TYR A 95 -0.17 6.54 -23.23
N ALA A 96 -0.10 7.80 -22.80
CA ALA A 96 -0.12 8.96 -23.69
C ALA A 96 1.08 8.95 -24.66
N ASP A 97 2.24 8.48 -24.20
CA ASP A 97 3.47 8.36 -24.99
C ASP A 97 3.48 7.12 -25.92
N GLY A 98 2.39 6.34 -25.97
CA GLY A 98 2.30 5.13 -26.79
C GLY A 98 3.14 3.95 -26.30
N GLN A 99 3.67 4.01 -25.07
CA GLN A 99 4.54 2.98 -24.50
C GLN A 99 3.73 1.89 -23.77
N SER A 100 2.80 1.23 -24.47
CA SER A 100 2.14 0.04 -23.97
C SER A 100 3.07 -1.17 -24.11
N TYR A 101 3.47 -1.76 -22.98
CA TYR A 101 4.09 -3.08 -22.89
C TYR A 101 3.28 -3.93 -21.93
#